data_AF-A0A6I9PML1-F1
#
_entry.id   AF-A0A6I9PML1-F1
#
_cell.length_a   1.000
_cell.length_b   1.000
_cell.length_c   1.000
_cell.angle_alpha   90.00
_cell.angle_beta   90.00
_cell.angle_gamma   90.00
#
_symmetry.space_group_name_H-M   'P 1'
#
loop_
_entity.id
_entity.type
_entity.pdbx_description
1 polymer ?
#
loop_
_entity_poly.entity_id
_entity_poly.type
_entity_poly.pdbx_seq_one_letter_code
_entity_poly.pdbx_strand_id
1 'polypeptide(L)'
;MSGAHAESVIKNIIREIVQQCAARGHAVSDTLVAFMVKAVVLDPRNCFNVDRTLTKQDVQKLEELCLGKLMEECSPSLDTIKMQVHFDMNYTSRREFLEEIHRVLESRLSSVSREITDSRVKTREEFDALYCKIITYIQLRSGMGSPTDDTALKEATAALQSVFPQTELGAFMVLLKRDKEQQLRELTMIVTGIRLFNKASKKGGEETDLQELSIVHHATHKNTCYHRQCYSGGGGARA
;
A
#
# COMPACT_ATOMS: atom_id res chain seq x y z
N MET A 1 18.86 -23.31 16.43
CA MET A 1 19.55 -23.11 15.14
C MET A 1 19.34 -21.68 14.70
N SER A 2 20.36 -21.00 14.19
CA SER A 2 20.19 -19.61 13.72
C SER A 2 19.29 -19.59 12.48
N GLY A 3 18.40 -18.62 12.36
CA GLY A 3 17.48 -18.48 11.21
C GLY A 3 18.21 -18.51 9.86
N ALA A 4 19.45 -18.03 9.83
CA ALA A 4 20.32 -18.06 8.64
C ALA A 4 20.61 -19.47 8.10
N HIS A 5 20.73 -20.49 8.96
CA HIS A 5 20.99 -21.85 8.50
C HIS A 5 19.75 -22.49 7.85
N ALA A 6 18.56 -22.25 8.43
CA ALA A 6 17.31 -22.73 7.85
C ALA A 6 17.02 -22.06 6.49
N GLU A 7 17.30 -20.76 6.37
CA GLU A 7 17.14 -20.03 5.12
C GLU A 7 18.06 -20.57 4.01
N SER A 8 19.31 -20.89 4.33
CA SER A 8 20.25 -21.50 3.37
C SER A 8 19.79 -22.88 2.91
N VAL A 9 19.23 -23.70 3.81
CA VAL A 9 18.71 -25.03 3.46
C VAL A 9 17.53 -24.90 2.50
N ILE A 10 16.58 -24.00 2.78
CA ILE A 10 15.41 -23.77 1.92
C ILE A 10 15.83 -23.26 0.54
N LYS A 11 16.78 -22.32 0.46
CA LYS A 11 17.32 -21.82 -0.83
C LYS A 11 17.93 -22.95 -1.67
N ASN A 12 18.65 -23.88 -1.05
CA ASN A 12 19.21 -25.04 -1.75
C ASN A 12 18.12 -25.97 -2.28
N ILE A 13 17.08 -26.25 -1.49
CA ILE A 13 15.93 -27.07 -1.88
C ILE A 13 15.20 -26.46 -3.09
N ILE A 14 14.94 -25.15 -3.04
CA ILE A 14 14.30 -24.43 -4.15
C ILE A 14 15.10 -24.61 -5.44
N ARG A 15 16.42 -24.37 -5.38
CA ARG A 15 17.30 -24.49 -6.54
C ARG A 15 17.30 -25.91 -7.12
N GLU A 16 17.35 -26.91 -6.26
CA GLU A 16 17.34 -28.33 -6.67
C GLU A 16 16.02 -28.68 -7.39
N ILE A 17 14.87 -28.29 -6.84
CA ILE A 17 13.57 -28.53 -7.47
C ILE A 17 13.45 -27.82 -8.82
N VAL A 18 13.91 -26.56 -8.93
CA VAL A 18 13.91 -25.81 -10.20
C VAL A 18 14.75 -26.56 -11.26
N GLN A 19 15.94 -27.03 -10.89
CA GLN A 19 16.82 -27.79 -11.79
C GLN A 19 16.18 -29.10 -12.24
N GLN A 20 15.55 -29.84 -11.33
CA GLN A 20 14.88 -31.09 -11.65
C GLN A 20 13.63 -30.89 -12.53
N CYS A 21 12.84 -29.84 -12.30
CA CYS A 21 11.74 -29.47 -13.20
C CYS A 21 12.26 -29.14 -14.61
N ALA A 22 13.33 -28.32 -14.70
CA ALA A 22 13.92 -27.93 -15.98
C ALA A 22 14.49 -29.13 -16.75
N ALA A 23 15.16 -30.06 -16.07
CA ALA A 23 15.66 -31.31 -16.66
C ALA A 23 14.53 -32.18 -17.24
N ARG A 24 13.31 -32.04 -16.74
CA ARG A 24 12.10 -32.73 -17.21
C ARG A 24 11.24 -31.86 -18.15
N GLY A 25 11.82 -30.79 -18.71
CA GLY A 25 11.18 -29.93 -19.71
C GLY A 25 10.20 -28.88 -19.17
N HIS A 26 10.10 -28.72 -17.85
CA HIS A 26 9.18 -27.79 -17.21
C HIS A 26 9.95 -26.60 -16.62
N ALA A 27 9.82 -25.42 -17.23
CA ALA A 27 10.39 -24.20 -16.69
C ALA A 27 9.49 -23.63 -15.59
N VAL A 28 9.99 -23.57 -14.36
CA VAL A 28 9.31 -23.00 -13.18
C VAL A 28 10.18 -21.93 -12.55
N SER A 29 9.56 -20.89 -11.97
CA SER A 29 10.30 -19.83 -11.28
C SER A 29 10.62 -20.21 -9.83
N ASP A 30 11.72 -19.68 -9.30
CA ASP A 30 12.11 -19.82 -7.89
C ASP A 30 10.97 -19.43 -6.94
N THR A 31 10.21 -18.37 -7.27
CA THR A 31 9.07 -17.91 -6.47
C THR A 31 7.94 -18.94 -6.43
N LEU A 32 7.61 -19.56 -7.57
CA LEU A 32 6.58 -20.59 -7.64
C LEU A 32 6.99 -21.82 -6.82
N VAL A 33 8.26 -22.22 -6.93
CA VAL A 33 8.82 -23.33 -6.16
C VAL A 33 8.82 -23.03 -4.65
N ALA A 34 9.23 -21.82 -4.25
CA ALA A 34 9.19 -21.39 -2.85
C ALA A 34 7.77 -21.45 -2.28
N PHE A 35 6.77 -21.01 -3.06
CA PHE A 35 5.37 -21.11 -2.66
C PHE A 35 4.92 -22.56 -2.56
N MET A 36 5.32 -23.42 -3.51
CA MET A 36 5.01 -24.85 -3.48
C MET A 36 5.61 -25.55 -2.25
N VAL A 37 6.88 -25.26 -1.93
CA VAL A 37 7.55 -25.76 -0.72
C VAL A 37 6.73 -25.40 0.52
N LYS A 38 6.31 -24.13 0.63
CA LYS A 38 5.45 -23.68 1.72
C LYS A 38 4.11 -24.42 1.75
N ALA A 39 3.44 -24.58 0.60
CA ALA A 39 2.17 -25.29 0.50
C ALA A 39 2.28 -26.77 0.90
N VAL A 40 3.37 -27.44 0.52
CA VAL A 40 3.64 -28.84 0.88
C VAL A 40 3.93 -29.00 2.38
N VAL A 41 4.72 -28.10 2.97
CA VAL A 41 5.03 -28.13 4.41
C VAL A 41 3.79 -27.84 5.26
N LEU A 42 2.92 -26.94 4.81
CA LEU A 42 1.71 -26.55 5.55
C LEU A 42 0.54 -27.53 5.40
N ASP A 43 0.58 -28.43 4.42
CA ASP A 43 -0.47 -29.44 4.22
C ASP A 43 -0.40 -30.51 5.31
N PRO A 44 -1.42 -30.64 6.19
CA PRO A 44 -1.39 -31.57 7.32
C PRO A 44 -1.22 -33.04 6.88
N ARG A 45 -1.62 -33.38 5.65
CA ARG A 45 -1.52 -34.73 5.09
C ARG A 45 -0.08 -35.16 4.84
N ASN A 46 0.84 -34.20 4.69
CA ASN A 46 2.25 -34.48 4.45
C ASN A 46 3.03 -34.73 5.74
N CYS A 47 2.44 -34.47 6.91
CA CYS A 47 3.01 -34.76 8.24
C CYS A 47 4.41 -34.14 8.47
N PHE A 48 4.67 -32.94 7.96
CA PHE A 48 5.86 -32.18 8.31
C PHE A 48 5.68 -31.52 9.68
N ASN A 49 6.75 -31.55 10.50
CA ASN A 49 6.77 -30.83 11.77
C ASN A 49 7.53 -29.51 11.61
N VAL A 50 6.82 -28.39 11.69
CA VAL A 50 7.36 -27.04 11.47
C VAL A 50 8.25 -26.58 12.65
N ASP A 51 8.07 -27.16 13.84
CA ASP A 51 8.83 -26.83 15.04
C ASP A 51 10.15 -27.61 15.15
N ARG A 52 10.36 -28.60 14.27
CA ARG A 52 11.58 -29.42 14.23
C ARG A 52 12.44 -29.08 13.03
N THR A 53 13.74 -29.27 13.20
CA THR A 53 14.75 -29.17 12.14
C THR A 53 14.55 -30.27 11.10
N LEU A 54 14.55 -29.90 9.82
CA LEU A 54 14.44 -30.86 8.71
C LEU A 54 15.60 -31.86 8.72
N THR A 55 15.28 -33.15 8.71
CA THR A 55 16.26 -34.22 8.48
C THR A 55 16.52 -34.39 6.98
N LYS A 56 17.57 -35.13 6.61
CA LYS A 56 17.83 -35.44 5.19
C LYS A 56 16.66 -36.17 4.52
N GLN A 57 15.97 -37.03 5.26
CA GLN A 57 14.77 -37.72 4.77
C GLN A 57 13.60 -36.76 4.55
N ASP A 58 13.43 -35.78 5.44
CA ASP A 58 12.39 -34.75 5.28
C ASP A 58 12.64 -33.89 4.04
N VAL A 59 13.91 -33.54 3.77
CA VAL A 59 14.30 -32.80 2.58
C VAL A 59 13.98 -33.58 1.30
N GLN A 60 14.38 -34.85 1.23
CA GLN A 60 14.08 -35.70 0.08
C GLN A 60 12.57 -35.85 -0.16
N LYS A 61 11.81 -36.11 0.92
CA LYS A 61 10.34 -36.20 0.85
C LYS A 61 9.72 -34.87 0.37
N LEU A 62 10.24 -33.75 0.83
CA LEU A 62 9.77 -32.42 0.44
C LEU A 62 10.03 -32.16 -1.05
N GLU A 63 11.23 -32.47 -1.54
CA GLU A 63 11.58 -32.38 -2.96
C GLU A 63 10.65 -33.25 -3.81
N GLU A 64 10.45 -34.52 -3.45
CA GLU A 64 9.57 -35.44 -4.17
C GLU A 64 8.13 -34.94 -4.25
N LEU A 65 7.56 -34.48 -3.13
CA LEU A 65 6.20 -33.96 -3.08
C LEU A 65 6.04 -32.67 -3.89
N CYS A 66 7.01 -31.76 -3.82
CA CYS A 66 7.00 -30.54 -4.60
C CYS A 66 7.13 -30.82 -6.10
N LEU A 67 8.04 -31.71 -6.50
CA LEU A 67 8.21 -32.11 -7.90
C LEU A 67 6.96 -32.77 -8.45
N GLY A 68 6.36 -33.69 -7.69
CA GLY A 68 5.09 -34.33 -8.06
C GLY A 68 4.03 -33.29 -8.37
N LYS A 69 3.78 -32.36 -7.43
CA LYS A 69 2.77 -31.31 -7.60
C LYS A 69 3.07 -30.31 -8.73
N LEU A 70 4.34 -29.94 -8.93
CA LEU A 70 4.74 -28.99 -9.99
C LEU A 70 4.63 -29.59 -11.39
N MET A 71 4.69 -30.93 -11.49
CA MET A 71 4.61 -31.67 -12.75
C MET A 71 3.21 -32.20 -13.06
N GLU A 72 2.21 -31.95 -12.21
CA GLU A 72 0.83 -32.36 -12.50
C GLU A 72 0.30 -31.63 -13.74
N GLU A 73 -0.04 -32.40 -14.78
CA GLU A 73 -0.77 -31.88 -15.93
C GLU A 73 -2.25 -31.70 -15.60
N CYS A 74 -2.87 -30.64 -16.11
CA CYS A 74 -4.29 -30.35 -15.91
C CYS A 74 -4.73 -30.32 -14.43
N SER A 75 -3.90 -29.73 -13.53
CA SER A 75 -4.20 -29.61 -12.11
C SER A 75 -4.77 -28.22 -11.75
N PRO A 76 -6.07 -28.10 -11.44
CA PRO A 76 -6.65 -26.83 -11.01
C PRO A 76 -5.99 -26.26 -9.74
N SER A 77 -5.45 -27.15 -8.90
CA SER A 77 -4.74 -26.76 -7.69
C SER A 77 -3.42 -26.03 -8.02
N LEU A 78 -2.67 -26.56 -8.98
CA LEU A 78 -1.44 -25.94 -9.46
C LEU A 78 -1.72 -24.62 -10.18
N ASP A 79 -2.78 -24.57 -11.00
CA ASP A 79 -3.17 -23.34 -11.69
C ASP A 79 -3.60 -22.24 -10.70
N THR A 80 -4.29 -22.62 -9.61
CA THR A 80 -4.65 -21.68 -8.53
C THR A 80 -3.39 -21.14 -7.84
N ILE A 81 -2.40 -22.00 -7.56
CA ILE A 81 -1.13 -21.56 -6.96
C ILE A 81 -0.38 -20.61 -7.91
N LYS A 82 -0.31 -20.94 -9.22
CA LYS A 82 0.30 -20.05 -10.22
C LYS A 82 -0.41 -18.69 -10.28
N MET A 83 -1.74 -18.69 -10.20
CA MET A 83 -2.54 -17.46 -10.16
C MET A 83 -2.23 -16.63 -8.91
N GLN A 84 -2.15 -17.26 -7.73
CA GLN A 84 -1.78 -16.59 -6.48
C GLN A 84 -0.38 -15.98 -6.55
N VAL A 85 0.62 -16.74 -7.01
CA VAL A 85 1.99 -16.26 -7.19
C VAL A 85 2.04 -15.12 -8.20
N HIS A 86 1.28 -15.20 -9.30
CA HIS A 86 1.19 -14.12 -10.27
C HIS A 86 0.60 -12.85 -9.65
N PHE A 87 -0.48 -12.98 -8.87
CA PHE A 87 -1.10 -11.84 -8.20
C PHE A 87 -0.13 -11.18 -7.21
N ASP A 88 0.50 -11.97 -6.35
CA ASP A 88 1.45 -11.48 -5.35
C ASP A 88 2.67 -10.79 -5.98
N MET A 89 3.12 -11.23 -7.16
CA MET A 89 4.29 -10.67 -7.84
C MET A 89 3.98 -9.44 -8.70
N ASN A 90 2.76 -9.34 -9.25
CA ASN A 90 2.42 -8.31 -10.25
C ASN A 90 1.49 -7.23 -9.71
N TYR A 91 0.80 -7.48 -8.60
CA TYR A 91 -0.11 -6.51 -8.00
C TYR A 91 0.42 -6.05 -6.66
N THR A 92 0.58 -4.73 -6.53
CA THR A 92 0.97 -4.09 -5.28
C THR A 92 -0.07 -4.39 -4.21
N SER A 93 0.38 -4.78 -3.01
CA SER A 93 -0.55 -5.00 -1.90
C SER A 93 -1.33 -3.72 -1.61
N ARG A 94 -2.58 -3.84 -1.17
CA ARG A 94 -3.40 -2.66 -0.79
C ARG A 94 -2.65 -1.76 0.20
N ARG A 95 -1.83 -2.34 1.08
CA ARG A 95 -0.99 -1.61 2.02
C ARG A 95 0.07 -0.78 1.30
N GLU A 96 0.91 -1.40 0.47
CA GLU A 96 1.96 -0.69 -0.28
C GLU A 96 1.39 0.41 -1.18
N PHE A 97 0.23 0.15 -1.78
CA PHE A 97 -0.46 1.14 -2.58
C PHE A 97 -0.88 2.36 -1.76
N LEU A 98 -1.44 2.15 -0.56
CA LEU A 98 -1.81 3.24 0.36
C LEU A 98 -0.57 3.97 0.90
N GLU A 99 0.50 3.23 1.20
CA GLU A 99 1.78 3.81 1.63
C GLU A 99 2.38 4.71 0.55
N GLU A 100 2.32 4.29 -0.72
CA GLU A 100 2.79 5.10 -1.84
C GLU A 100 1.96 6.37 -2.01
N ILE A 101 0.64 6.27 -1.90
CA ILE A 101 -0.25 7.45 -1.93
C ILE A 101 0.12 8.43 -0.81
N HIS A 102 0.30 7.95 0.42
CA HIS A 102 0.71 8.79 1.54
C HIS A 102 2.09 9.41 1.30
N ARG A 103 3.06 8.66 0.77
CA ARG A 103 4.40 9.14 0.44
C ARG A 103 4.36 10.28 -0.58
N VAL A 104 3.60 10.12 -1.66
CA VAL A 104 3.45 11.15 -2.70
C VAL A 104 2.75 12.39 -2.13
N LEU A 105 1.71 12.21 -1.32
CA LEU A 105 0.99 13.31 -0.68
C LEU A 105 1.93 14.12 0.25
N GLU A 106 2.66 13.45 1.14
CA GLU A 106 3.62 14.11 2.04
C GLU A 106 4.74 14.83 1.27
N SER A 107 5.25 14.23 0.19
CA SER A 107 6.24 14.87 -0.67
C SER A 107 5.72 16.19 -1.27
N ARG A 108 4.48 16.18 -1.80
CA ARG A 108 3.85 17.38 -2.36
C ARG A 108 3.59 18.47 -1.34
N LEU A 109 3.30 18.09 -0.10
CA LEU A 109 2.99 19.02 1.00
C LEU A 109 4.22 19.47 1.78
N SER A 110 5.39 18.90 1.53
CA SER A 110 6.63 19.17 2.27
C SER A 110 6.98 20.66 2.31
N SER A 111 6.84 21.39 1.19
CA SER A 111 7.11 22.84 1.16
C SER A 111 6.17 23.60 2.08
N VAL A 112 4.86 23.37 1.97
CA VAL A 112 3.84 24.07 2.76
C VAL A 112 3.98 23.73 4.24
N SER A 113 4.23 22.46 4.56
CA SER A 113 4.49 22.00 5.94
C SER A 113 5.73 22.69 6.52
N ARG A 114 6.82 22.78 5.75
CA ARG A 114 8.04 23.48 6.17
C ARG A 114 7.79 24.98 6.39
N GLU A 115 7.06 25.63 5.50
CA GLU A 115 6.71 27.04 5.65
C GLU A 115 5.87 27.32 6.91
N ILE A 116 4.99 26.40 7.30
CA ILE A 116 4.22 26.52 8.55
C ILE A 116 5.12 26.28 9.76
N THR A 117 5.91 25.19 9.74
CA THR A 117 6.70 24.74 10.91
C THR A 117 7.86 25.67 11.24
N ASP A 118 8.49 26.24 10.20
CA ASP A 118 9.63 27.16 10.34
C ASP A 118 9.18 28.63 10.48
N SER A 119 7.87 28.92 10.45
CA SER A 119 7.31 30.28 10.56
C SER A 119 7.65 30.95 11.88
N ARG A 120 8.03 32.24 11.81
CA ARG A 120 8.34 33.11 12.95
C ARG A 120 7.50 34.38 12.88
N VAL A 121 6.29 34.29 13.41
CA VAL A 121 5.32 35.37 13.45
C VAL A 121 5.70 36.40 14.52
N LYS A 122 5.62 37.69 14.17
CA LYS A 122 5.85 38.83 15.06
C LYS A 122 4.69 39.81 15.08
N THR A 123 3.92 39.90 13.99
CA THR A 123 2.74 40.77 13.91
C THR A 123 1.44 39.98 13.92
N ARG A 124 0.34 40.68 14.18
CA ARG A 124 -1.00 40.07 14.14
C ARG A 124 -1.37 39.61 12.73
N GLU A 125 -0.99 40.39 11.72
CA GLU A 125 -1.25 40.08 10.31
C GLU A 125 -0.50 38.80 9.88
N GLU A 126 0.75 38.64 10.33
CA GLU A 126 1.53 37.42 10.10
C GLU A 126 0.91 36.20 10.82
N PHE A 127 0.28 36.41 11.98
CA PHE A 127 -0.42 35.38 12.74
C PHE A 127 -1.65 34.87 12.00
N ASP A 128 -2.47 35.80 11.50
CA ASP A 128 -3.64 35.48 10.68
C ASP A 128 -3.22 34.78 9.39
N ALA A 129 -2.14 35.23 8.74
CA ALA A 129 -1.60 34.59 7.55
C ALA A 129 -1.10 33.16 7.81
N LEU A 130 -0.46 32.90 8.95
CA LEU A 130 -0.04 31.55 9.34
C LEU A 130 -1.25 30.63 9.57
N TYR A 131 -2.28 31.13 10.24
CA TYR A 131 -3.52 30.37 10.46
C TYR A 131 -4.20 30.00 9.14
N CYS A 132 -4.29 30.95 8.20
CA CYS A 132 -4.78 30.70 6.84
C CYS A 132 -3.94 29.63 6.12
N LYS A 133 -2.61 29.67 6.26
CA LYS A 133 -1.72 28.66 5.67
C LYS A 133 -1.96 27.26 6.24
N ILE A 134 -2.27 27.14 7.54
CA ILE A 134 -2.66 25.87 8.17
C ILE A 134 -3.96 25.35 7.57
N ILE A 135 -4.97 26.21 7.36
CA ILE A 135 -6.22 25.82 6.71
C ILE A 135 -5.95 25.30 5.29
N THR A 136 -5.13 26.00 4.50
CA THR A 136 -4.74 25.56 3.15
C THR A 136 -4.03 24.21 3.19
N TYR A 137 -3.11 23.99 4.13
CA TYR A 137 -2.45 22.68 4.31
C TYR A 137 -3.48 21.57 4.60
N ILE A 138 -4.41 21.80 5.52
CA ILE A 138 -5.46 20.83 5.87
C ILE A 138 -6.33 20.52 4.66
N GLN A 139 -6.73 21.53 3.88
CA GLN A 139 -7.51 21.31 2.66
C GLN A 139 -6.75 20.44 1.65
N LEU A 140 -5.52 20.82 1.33
CA LEU A 140 -4.69 20.10 0.36
C LEU A 140 -4.44 18.65 0.79
N ARG A 141 -4.23 18.42 2.10
CA ARG A 141 -4.00 17.09 2.66
C ARG A 141 -5.27 16.25 2.76
N SER A 142 -6.41 16.86 3.07
CA SER A 142 -7.71 16.18 3.16
C SER A 142 -8.27 15.79 1.79
N GLY A 143 -7.90 16.51 0.73
CA GLY A 143 -8.46 16.29 -0.60
C GLY A 143 -9.93 16.69 -0.75
N MET A 144 -10.54 17.31 0.25
CA MET A 144 -11.96 17.62 0.27
C MET A 144 -12.26 19.01 -0.33
N GLY A 145 -12.23 19.06 -1.66
CA GLY A 145 -12.49 20.27 -2.45
C GLY A 145 -11.21 20.97 -2.89
N SER A 146 -11.35 21.87 -3.87
CA SER A 146 -10.25 22.73 -4.32
C SER A 146 -9.96 23.82 -3.26
N PRO A 147 -8.71 24.24 -3.06
CA PRO A 147 -8.40 25.44 -2.26
C PRO A 147 -9.06 26.73 -2.78
N THR A 148 -9.52 26.73 -4.03
CA THR A 148 -10.26 27.83 -4.65
C THR A 148 -11.77 27.77 -4.42
N ASP A 149 -12.30 26.69 -3.84
CA ASP A 149 -13.71 26.58 -3.48
C ASP A 149 -13.95 27.26 -2.13
N ASP A 150 -14.63 28.41 -2.18
CA ASP A 150 -14.98 29.23 -1.02
C ASP A 150 -15.84 28.46 0.00
N THR A 151 -16.68 27.52 -0.47
CA THR A 151 -17.52 26.70 0.42
C THR A 151 -16.67 25.71 1.20
N ALA A 152 -15.82 24.95 0.50
CA ALA A 152 -14.87 24.04 1.14
C ALA A 152 -13.92 24.76 2.11
N LEU A 153 -13.53 26.00 1.81
CA LEU A 153 -12.69 26.83 2.68
C LEU A 153 -13.42 27.27 3.94
N LYS A 154 -14.66 27.73 3.83
CA LYS A 154 -15.50 28.09 4.99
C LYS A 154 -15.75 26.88 5.90
N GLU A 155 -16.05 25.72 5.33
CA GLU A 155 -16.25 24.49 6.10
C GLU A 155 -14.98 24.03 6.83
N ALA A 156 -13.82 24.06 6.15
CA ALA A 156 -12.54 23.74 6.77
C ALA A 156 -12.17 24.73 7.87
N THR A 157 -12.43 26.02 7.66
CA THR A 157 -12.19 27.08 8.65
C THR A 157 -13.05 26.87 9.89
N ALA A 158 -14.36 26.65 9.71
CA ALA A 158 -15.28 26.43 10.83
C ALA A 158 -14.94 25.15 11.62
N ALA A 159 -14.62 24.06 10.91
CA ALA A 159 -14.22 22.81 11.54
C ALA A 159 -12.86 22.89 12.24
N LEU A 160 -11.91 23.68 11.72
CA LEU A 160 -10.64 23.91 12.41
C LEU A 160 -10.86 24.77 13.66
N GLN A 161 -11.61 25.87 13.55
CA GLN A 161 -11.88 26.77 14.68
C GLN A 161 -12.59 26.08 15.85
N SER A 162 -13.37 25.03 15.61
CA SER A 162 -14.04 24.28 16.69
C SER A 162 -13.11 23.41 17.53
N VAL A 163 -11.96 23.01 17.01
CA VAL A 163 -10.99 22.13 17.70
C VAL A 163 -9.63 22.79 17.95
N PHE A 164 -9.34 23.85 17.20
CA PHE A 164 -8.09 24.58 17.24
C PHE A 164 -8.39 26.05 16.92
N PRO A 165 -8.93 26.82 17.89
CA PRO A 165 -9.19 28.24 17.69
C PRO A 165 -7.87 29.01 17.52
N GLN A 166 -7.94 30.20 16.90
CA GLN A 166 -6.75 31.03 16.63
C GLN A 166 -5.91 31.33 17.87
N THR A 167 -6.53 31.38 19.06
CA THR A 167 -5.83 31.58 20.34
C THR A 167 -4.80 30.48 20.64
N GLU A 168 -5.01 29.26 20.13
CA GLU A 168 -4.10 28.11 20.33
C GLU A 168 -2.88 28.14 19.41
N LEU A 169 -2.86 29.02 18.39
CA LEU A 169 -1.74 29.10 17.46
C LEU A 169 -0.44 29.55 18.15
N GLY A 170 -0.53 30.30 19.25
CA GLY A 170 0.64 30.62 20.08
C GLY A 170 1.28 29.39 20.71
N ALA A 171 0.47 28.46 21.22
CA ALA A 171 0.94 27.19 21.78
C ALA A 171 1.52 26.27 20.70
N PHE A 172 0.90 26.23 19.51
CA PHE A 172 1.45 25.51 18.35
C PHE A 172 2.85 26.01 17.97
N MET A 173 3.07 27.33 18.00
CA MET A 173 4.33 27.93 17.55
C MET A 173 5.55 27.56 18.41
N VAL A 174 5.36 27.27 19.70
CA VAL A 174 6.45 26.90 20.62
C VAL A 174 6.85 25.43 20.53
N LEU A 175 6.07 24.61 19.82
CA LEU A 175 6.38 23.20 19.63
C LEU A 175 7.65 22.99 18.78
N LEU A 176 8.29 21.84 19.00
CA LEU A 176 9.36 21.38 18.12
C LEU A 176 8.81 21.06 16.74
N LYS A 177 9.67 21.15 15.72
CA LYS A 177 9.28 20.90 14.32
C LYS A 177 8.54 19.58 14.12
N ARG A 178 9.04 18.49 14.70
CA ARG A 178 8.43 17.16 14.62
C ARG A 178 7.01 17.15 15.21
N ASP A 179 6.80 17.87 16.31
CA ASP A 179 5.52 17.94 17.00
C ASP A 179 4.53 18.82 16.24
N LYS A 180 5.00 19.93 15.63
CA LYS A 180 4.19 20.74 14.70
C LYS A 180 3.72 19.91 13.51
N GLU A 181 4.63 19.16 12.88
CA GLU A 181 4.29 18.26 11.76
C GLU A 181 3.26 17.21 12.18
N GLN A 182 3.41 16.64 13.37
CA GLN A 182 2.45 15.67 13.92
C GLN A 182 1.09 16.31 14.18
N GLN A 183 1.05 17.48 14.83
CA GLN A 183 -0.18 18.20 15.11
C GLN A 183 -0.92 18.61 13.82
N LEU A 184 -0.19 19.01 12.77
CA LEU A 184 -0.79 19.30 11.47
C LEU A 184 -1.49 18.07 10.86
N ARG A 185 -0.89 16.88 10.98
CA ARG A 185 -1.51 15.62 10.53
C ARG A 185 -2.76 15.29 11.34
N GLU A 186 -2.71 15.46 12.65
CA GLU A 186 -3.85 15.19 13.55
C GLU A 186 -5.00 16.16 13.31
N LEU A 187 -4.72 17.46 13.23
CA LEU A 187 -5.71 18.48 12.88
C LEU A 187 -6.34 18.19 11.52
N THR A 188 -5.56 17.73 10.54
CA THR A 188 -6.11 17.32 9.24
C THR A 188 -7.12 16.18 9.41
N MET A 189 -6.80 15.14 10.17
CA MET A 189 -7.71 14.00 10.38
C MET A 189 -8.98 14.43 11.10
N ILE A 190 -8.86 15.24 12.15
CA ILE A 190 -10.00 15.71 12.95
C ILE A 190 -10.91 16.60 12.12
N VAL A 191 -10.35 17.63 11.46
CA VAL A 191 -11.11 18.55 10.60
C VAL A 191 -11.76 17.79 9.45
N THR A 192 -11.07 16.80 8.88
CA THR A 192 -11.62 15.95 7.82
C THR A 192 -12.84 15.18 8.34
N GLY A 193 -12.72 14.53 9.50
CA GLY A 193 -13.81 13.81 10.14
C GLY A 193 -15.03 14.68 10.45
N ILE A 194 -14.82 15.88 11.00
CA ILE A 194 -15.91 16.83 11.30
C ILE A 194 -16.65 17.24 10.03
N ARG A 195 -15.91 17.59 8.96
CA ARG A 195 -16.52 17.98 7.68
C ARG A 195 -17.30 16.83 7.04
N LEU A 196 -16.75 15.62 7.07
CA LEU A 196 -17.46 14.42 6.60
C LEU A 196 -18.75 14.19 7.37
N PHE A 197 -18.69 14.26 8.70
CA PHE A 197 -19.86 14.11 9.56
C PHE A 197 -20.92 15.18 9.27
N ASN A 198 -20.50 16.44 9.11
CA ASN A 198 -21.39 17.54 8.78
C ASN A 198 -22.02 17.38 7.39
N LYS A 199 -21.25 16.90 6.39
CA LYS A 199 -21.75 16.61 5.03
C LYS A 199 -22.79 15.48 5.06
N ALA A 200 -22.54 14.42 5.82
CA ALA A 200 -23.48 13.31 5.99
C ALA A 200 -24.75 13.74 6.74
N SER A 201 -24.62 14.56 7.79
CA SER A 201 -25.74 15.01 8.62
C SER A 201 -26.66 16.02 7.91
N LYS A 202 -26.11 16.88 7.03
CA LYS A 202 -26.90 17.86 6.25
C LYS A 202 -27.74 17.25 5.13
N LYS A 203 -27.43 16.02 4.68
CA LYS A 203 -28.06 15.38 3.52
C LYS A 203 -29.27 14.48 3.84
N GLY A 204 -29.76 14.45 5.08
CA GLY A 204 -31.04 13.79 5.38
C GLY A 204 -31.14 12.32 4.93
N GLY A 205 -30.06 11.54 5.06
CA GLY A 205 -30.09 10.10 4.76
C GLY A 205 -29.93 9.71 3.28
N GLU A 206 -29.65 10.64 2.36
CA GLU A 206 -29.18 10.26 1.02
C GLU A 206 -27.70 9.88 1.09
N GLU A 207 -27.38 8.68 0.58
CA GLU A 207 -26.04 8.11 0.54
C GLU A 207 -25.04 9.17 0.06
N THR A 208 -24.15 9.61 0.95
CA THR A 208 -23.00 10.41 0.52
C THR A 208 -22.24 9.55 -0.46
N ASP A 209 -22.17 10.00 -1.71
CA ASP A 209 -21.37 9.39 -2.75
C ASP A 209 -19.88 9.41 -2.32
N LEU A 210 -19.51 8.40 -1.53
CA LEU A 210 -18.19 8.18 -0.95
C LEU A 210 -17.13 7.99 -2.05
N GLN A 211 -17.57 7.87 -3.31
CA GLN A 211 -16.73 7.89 -4.50
C GLN A 211 -16.01 9.23 -4.71
N GLU A 212 -16.55 10.37 -4.26
CA GLU A 212 -15.85 11.67 -4.35
C GLU A 212 -14.64 11.78 -3.40
N LEU A 213 -14.55 10.94 -2.37
CA LEU A 213 -13.40 10.91 -1.45
C LEU A 213 -12.23 10.09 -1.97
N SER A 214 -12.41 9.43 -3.11
CA SER A 214 -11.31 8.79 -3.82
C SER A 214 -10.59 9.80 -4.71
N ILE A 215 -9.74 10.65 -4.13
CA ILE A 215 -8.58 11.17 -4.88
C ILE A 215 -7.66 9.98 -5.17
N VAL A 216 -8.03 9.15 -6.14
CA VAL A 216 -7.15 8.13 -6.72
C VAL A 216 -7.48 7.83 -8.18
N HIS A 217 -8.67 8.18 -8.69
CA HIS A 217 -9.11 7.64 -10.00
C HIS A 217 -8.48 8.29 -11.25
N HIS A 218 -7.76 9.41 -11.14
CA HIS A 218 -7.26 10.15 -12.32
C HIS A 218 -5.75 10.09 -12.59
N ALA A 219 -4.93 9.48 -11.72
CA ALA A 219 -3.48 9.39 -11.97
C ALA A 219 -3.02 8.05 -12.59
N THR A 220 -3.79 6.96 -12.50
CA THR A 220 -3.26 5.61 -12.77
C THR A 220 -3.73 4.99 -14.09
N HIS A 221 -4.78 5.48 -14.74
CA HIS A 221 -5.28 4.88 -15.98
C HIS A 221 -4.33 5.04 -17.19
N LYS A 222 -3.34 5.95 -17.11
CA LYS A 222 -2.34 6.16 -18.17
C LYS A 222 -1.10 5.25 -18.06
N ASN A 223 -0.78 4.73 -16.88
CA ASN A 223 0.45 3.94 -16.69
C ASN A 223 0.24 2.42 -16.81
N THR A 224 -1.00 1.92 -16.69
CA THR A 224 -1.30 0.49 -16.86
C THR A 224 -1.55 0.08 -18.32
N CYS A 225 -1.77 1.02 -19.24
CA CYS A 225 -2.09 0.69 -20.63
C CYS A 225 -0.85 0.44 -21.52
N TYR A 226 0.37 0.75 -21.07
CA TYR A 226 1.57 0.59 -21.90
C TYR A 226 2.15 -0.84 -21.96
N HIS A 227 1.64 -1.79 -21.17
CA HIS A 227 2.17 -3.16 -21.15
C HIS A 227 1.35 -4.21 -21.89
N ARG A 228 0.26 -3.83 -22.57
CA ARG A 228 -0.65 -4.79 -23.23
C ARG A 228 -0.26 -5.20 -24.66
N GLN A 229 0.90 -4.81 -25.17
CA GLN A 229 1.23 -4.96 -26.59
C GLN A 229 2.33 -5.97 -26.93
N CYS A 230 2.69 -6.88 -26.03
CA CYS A 230 3.74 -7.88 -26.29
C CYS A 230 3.29 -9.35 -26.42
N TYR A 231 1.99 -9.66 -26.38
CA TYR A 231 1.51 -11.06 -26.47
C TYR A 231 0.40 -11.28 -27.50
N SER A 232 0.54 -10.69 -28.69
CA SER A 232 -0.29 -11.03 -29.84
C SER A 232 0.57 -11.01 -31.11
N GLY A 233 1.27 -12.11 -31.36
CA GLY A 233 2.14 -12.27 -32.53
C GLY A 233 2.65 -13.69 -32.66
N GLY A 234 1.77 -14.65 -32.90
CA GLY A 234 2.14 -16.05 -33.08
C GLY A 234 0.97 -16.90 -33.59
N GLY A 235 0.60 -16.72 -34.84
CA GLY A 235 -0.42 -17.56 -35.49
C GLY A 235 -0.68 -17.13 -36.92
N GLY A 236 0.05 -17.69 -37.88
CA GLY A 236 -0.25 -17.48 -39.30
C GLY A 236 0.87 -17.87 -40.26
N ALA A 237 1.15 -19.17 -40.41
CA ALA A 237 1.79 -19.70 -41.61
C ALA A 237 1.42 -21.18 -41.79
N ARG A 238 0.50 -21.45 -42.73
CA ARG A 238 0.47 -22.64 -43.61
C ARG A 238 -0.71 -22.56 -44.58
N ALA A 239 -0.42 -22.14 -45.80
CA ALA A 239 -0.60 -22.92 -47.01
C ALA A 239 0.58 -22.61 -47.92
#